data_AF-A0A8H9CKQ7-F1
#
_entry.id   AF-A0A8H9CKQ7-F1
#
_cell.length_a   1.000
_cell.length_b   1.000
_cell.length_c   1.000
_cell.angle_alpha   90.00
_cell.angle_beta   90.00
_cell.angle_gamma   90.00
#
_symmetry.space_group_name_H-M   'P 1'
#
loop_
_entity.id
_entity.type
_entity.pdbx_description
1 polymer ?
#
loop_
_entity_poly.entity_id
_entity_poly.type
_entity_poly.pdbx_seq_one_letter_code
_entity_poly.pdbx_strand_id
1 'polypeptide(L)'
;MAIKTTATSLIMAALAVVGDYSVAEPAVKPVAAQVERPALQVRRAELRRVLEDLRTGFLELDDLYGQALQVTLKRDCFDAELFERLPELIAQARGLEAALRGVEVPDYLSEEHMGLRRAVARMRGRLVQLESLLIQTHETPRYVESSIDMDGLKALAEHTTQRLARLA
;
A
#
# COMPACT_ATOMS: atom_id res chain seq x y z
N MET A 1 -16.73 12.82 -0.72
CA MET A 1 -15.65 13.84 -0.84
C MET A 1 -14.55 13.68 0.22
N ALA A 2 -14.86 13.51 1.50
CA ALA A 2 -13.85 13.48 2.58
C ALA A 2 -12.70 12.49 2.37
N ILE A 3 -12.99 11.24 1.96
CA ILE A 3 -11.97 10.18 1.81
C ILE A 3 -10.92 10.53 0.74
N LYS A 4 -11.31 11.16 -0.38
CA LYS A 4 -10.36 11.58 -1.44
C LYS A 4 -9.41 12.66 -0.90
N THR A 5 -9.96 13.68 -0.24
CA THR A 5 -9.17 14.77 0.31
C THR A 5 -8.16 14.26 1.34
N THR A 6 -8.57 13.29 2.17
CA THR A 6 -7.71 12.65 3.17
C THR A 6 -6.64 11.75 2.54
N ALA A 7 -6.97 10.95 1.52
CA ALA A 7 -5.99 10.11 0.85
C ALA A 7 -4.94 10.95 0.10
N THR A 8 -5.37 11.97 -0.64
CA THR A 8 -4.44 12.86 -1.35
C THR A 8 -3.58 13.67 -0.37
N SER A 9 -4.14 14.15 0.75
CA SER A 9 -3.34 14.88 1.75
C SER A 9 -2.30 13.97 2.42
N LEU A 10 -2.64 12.72 2.75
CA LEU A 10 -1.71 11.74 3.29
C LEU A 10 -0.58 11.41 2.31
N ILE A 11 -0.90 11.27 1.02
CA ILE A 11 0.11 11.04 -0.02
C ILE A 11 1.07 12.24 -0.13
N MET A 12 0.55 13.47 -0.14
CA MET A 12 1.37 14.67 -0.20
C MET A 12 2.24 14.82 1.06
N ALA A 13 1.71 14.53 2.24
CA ALA A 13 2.46 14.55 3.49
C ALA A 13 3.58 13.49 3.50
N ALA A 14 3.31 12.28 3.02
CA ALA A 14 4.32 11.23 2.90
C ALA A 14 5.44 11.61 1.93
N LEU A 15 5.12 12.24 0.79
CA LEU A 15 6.12 12.75 -0.16
C LEU A 15 6.97 13.89 0.43
N ALA A 16 6.39 14.76 1.25
CA ALA A 16 7.12 15.83 1.92
C ALA A 16 8.15 15.28 2.92
N VAL A 17 7.75 14.32 3.76
CA VAL A 17 8.63 13.67 4.74
C VAL A 17 9.80 12.95 4.08
N VAL A 18 9.52 12.29 2.95
CA VAL A 18 10.53 11.65 2.11
C VAL A 18 11.53 12.66 1.55
N GLY A 19 11.06 13.83 1.11
CA GLY A 19 11.93 14.92 0.67
C GLY A 19 12.85 15.42 1.79
N ASP A 20 12.34 15.49 3.01
CA ASP A 20 13.08 15.98 4.18
C ASP A 20 14.23 15.05 4.64
N TYR A 21 14.20 13.75 4.31
CA TYR A 21 15.33 12.86 4.60
C TYR A 21 16.63 13.31 3.93
N SER A 22 16.54 13.80 2.70
CA SER A 22 17.70 14.29 1.94
C SER A 22 18.38 15.50 2.57
N VAL A 23 17.65 16.27 3.39
CA VAL A 23 18.14 17.46 4.11
C VAL A 23 18.66 17.09 5.51
N ALA A 24 18.27 15.93 6.04
CA ALA A 24 18.59 15.50 7.39
C ALA A 24 19.96 14.81 7.52
N GLU A 25 20.63 14.47 6.42
CA GLU A 25 22.03 14.02 6.46
C GLU A 25 22.98 15.22 6.67
N PRO A 26 23.67 15.30 7.82
CA PRO A 26 24.70 16.31 7.99
C PRO A 26 25.93 15.91 7.16
N ALA A 27 26.28 16.74 6.18
CA ALA A 27 27.62 16.74 5.61
C ALA A 27 28.65 16.81 6.75
N VAL A 28 29.50 15.79 6.83
CA VAL A 28 30.50 15.59 7.88
C VAL A 28 31.37 16.85 8.08
N LYS A 29 31.12 17.64 9.13
CA LYS A 29 32.07 18.60 9.73
C LYS A 29 31.86 18.67 11.25
N PRO A 30 32.84 18.27 12.08
CA PRO A 30 32.64 18.22 13.53
C PRO A 30 33.35 19.40 14.23
N VAL A 31 32.65 20.49 14.59
CA VAL A 31 33.14 21.47 15.60
C VAL A 31 31.98 22.23 16.30
N ALA A 32 31.03 21.57 16.98
CA ALA A 32 30.09 22.22 17.94
C ALA A 32 29.29 21.21 18.81
N ALA A 33 29.94 20.21 19.41
CA ALA A 33 29.28 18.95 19.79
C ALA A 33 28.46 18.88 21.11
N GLN A 34 28.07 19.98 21.77
CA GLN A 34 27.35 19.89 23.07
C GLN A 34 25.94 20.50 23.11
N VAL A 35 25.64 21.55 22.34
CA VAL A 35 24.29 22.16 22.32
C VAL A 35 23.41 21.59 21.20
N GLU A 36 23.99 21.06 20.12
CA GLU A 36 23.24 20.53 18.97
C GLU A 36 22.64 19.13 19.22
N ARG A 37 23.17 18.37 20.17
CA ARG A 37 22.71 17.00 20.49
C ARG A 37 21.23 16.90 20.92
N PRO A 38 20.71 17.72 21.85
CA PRO A 38 19.29 17.67 22.21
C PRO A 38 18.36 18.09 21.07
N ALA A 39 18.71 19.11 20.29
CA ALA A 39 17.89 19.57 19.15
C ALA A 39 17.79 18.50 18.04
N LEU A 40 18.90 17.81 17.74
CA LEU A 40 18.91 16.70 16.79
C LEU A 40 18.10 15.50 17.27
N GLN A 41 18.13 15.18 18.57
CA GLN A 41 17.32 14.09 19.14
C GLN A 41 15.82 14.40 19.09
N VAL A 42 15.42 15.65 19.38
CA VAL A 42 14.02 16.09 19.26
C VAL A 42 13.54 15.98 17.82
N ARG A 43 14.31 16.48 16.84
CA ARG A 43 13.97 16.38 15.41
C ARG A 43 13.85 14.93 14.93
N ARG A 44 14.72 14.03 15.41
CA ARG A 44 14.63 12.58 15.09
C ARG A 44 13.37 11.95 15.65
N ALA A 45 13.01 12.27 16.90
CA ALA A 45 11.78 11.78 17.52
C ALA A 45 10.53 12.30 16.81
N GLU A 46 10.56 13.55 16.36
CA GLU A 46 9.49 14.15 15.56
C GLU A 46 9.33 13.45 14.21
N LEU A 47 10.41 13.20 13.46
CA LEU A 47 10.34 12.47 12.19
C LEU A 47 9.78 11.04 12.36
N ARG A 48 10.17 10.33 13.41
CA ARG A 48 9.59 9.02 13.74
C ARG A 48 8.10 9.11 14.02
N ARG A 49 7.70 10.09 14.81
CA ARG A 49 6.30 10.32 15.14
C ARG A 49 5.48 10.60 13.88
N VAL A 50 5.96 11.48 13.00
CA VAL A 50 5.28 11.79 11.74
C VAL A 50 5.14 10.55 10.85
N LEU A 51 6.17 9.71 10.78
CA LEU A 51 6.11 8.44 10.04
C LEU A 51 5.07 7.47 10.60
N GLU A 52 4.99 7.35 11.93
CA GLU A 52 4.00 6.51 12.59
C GLU A 52 2.57 7.07 12.46
N ASP A 53 2.40 8.39 12.52
CA ASP A 53 1.12 9.06 12.27
C ASP A 53 0.67 8.82 10.82
N LEU A 54 1.58 8.96 9.84
CA LEU A 54 1.31 8.64 8.44
C LEU A 54 0.94 7.17 8.25
N ARG A 55 1.71 6.27 8.84
CA ARG A 55 1.45 4.82 8.80
C ARG A 55 0.06 4.52 9.35
N THR A 56 -0.31 5.14 10.47
CA THR A 56 -1.63 4.98 11.08
C THR A 56 -2.74 5.46 10.13
N GLY A 57 -2.59 6.63 9.52
CA GLY A 57 -3.56 7.12 8.52
C GLY A 57 -3.71 6.19 7.31
N PHE A 58 -2.63 5.56 6.84
CA PHE A 58 -2.73 4.56 5.76
C PHE A 58 -3.38 3.25 6.20
N LEU A 59 -3.22 2.84 7.47
CA LEU A 59 -3.92 1.68 8.03
C LEU A 59 -5.42 1.96 8.19
N GLU A 60 -5.80 3.17 8.60
CA GLU A 60 -7.21 3.58 8.63
C GLU A 60 -7.84 3.56 7.24
N LEU A 61 -7.10 3.99 6.21
CA LEU A 61 -7.56 3.87 4.82
C LEU A 61 -7.67 2.40 4.37
N ASP A 62 -6.72 1.53 4.74
CA ASP A 62 -6.80 0.08 4.48
C ASP A 62 -8.07 -0.52 5.09
N ASP A 63 -8.39 -0.17 6.34
CA ASP A 63 -9.59 -0.64 7.03
C ASP A 63 -10.87 -0.10 6.36
N LEU A 64 -10.91 1.17 5.97
CA LEU A 64 -12.04 1.77 5.26
C LEU A 64 -12.31 1.07 3.93
N TYR A 65 -11.27 0.85 3.12
CA TYR A 65 -11.42 0.13 1.85
C TYR A 65 -11.70 -1.36 2.06
N GLY A 66 -11.20 -1.96 3.15
CA GLY A 66 -11.56 -3.31 3.56
C GLY A 66 -13.04 -3.45 3.90
N GLN A 67 -13.62 -2.47 4.60
CA GLN A 67 -15.06 -2.43 4.88
C GLN A 67 -15.87 -2.22 3.60
N ALA A 68 -15.44 -1.30 2.72
CA ALA A 68 -16.07 -1.10 1.41
C ALA A 68 -16.10 -2.40 0.60
N LEU A 69 -14.99 -3.14 0.55
CA LEU A 69 -14.89 -4.43 -0.12
C LEU A 69 -15.89 -5.45 0.43
N GLN A 70 -16.01 -5.56 1.77
CA GLN A 70 -16.97 -6.47 2.38
C GLN A 70 -18.42 -6.09 2.08
N VAL A 71 -18.72 -4.79 2.02
CA VAL A 71 -20.07 -4.29 1.68
C VAL A 71 -20.40 -4.61 0.23
N THR A 72 -19.49 -4.33 -0.70
CA THR A 72 -19.65 -4.63 -2.13
C THR A 72 -19.91 -6.12 -2.36
N LEU A 73 -19.13 -7.00 -1.71
CA LEU A 73 -19.31 -8.46 -1.81
C LEU A 73 -20.64 -8.97 -1.23
N LYS A 74 -21.20 -8.30 -0.21
CA LYS A 74 -22.41 -8.78 0.48
C LYS A 74 -23.72 -8.25 -0.12
N ARG A 75 -23.69 -7.08 -0.73
CA ARG A 75 -24.91 -6.35 -1.13
C ARG A 75 -25.08 -6.18 -2.63
N ASP A 76 -24.12 -6.60 -3.45
CA ASP A 76 -24.02 -6.26 -4.88
C ASP A 76 -24.21 -4.75 -5.15
N CYS A 77 -23.96 -3.91 -4.15
CA CYS A 77 -24.13 -2.47 -4.28
C CYS A 77 -22.80 -1.84 -4.68
N PHE A 78 -22.76 -1.31 -5.89
CA PHE A 78 -21.62 -0.59 -6.43
C PHE A 78 -21.87 0.92 -6.27
N ASP A 79 -21.16 1.57 -5.35
CA ASP A 79 -21.12 3.03 -5.24
C ASP A 79 -20.31 3.63 -6.39
N ALA A 80 -21.01 4.01 -7.47
CA ALA A 80 -20.42 4.47 -8.72
C ALA A 80 -19.36 5.58 -8.53
N GLU A 81 -19.55 6.50 -7.58
CA GLU A 81 -18.57 7.58 -7.34
C GLU A 81 -17.25 7.06 -6.76
N LEU A 82 -17.31 6.02 -5.92
CA LEU A 82 -16.11 5.40 -5.34
C LEU A 82 -15.37 4.61 -6.42
N PHE A 83 -16.10 3.92 -7.30
CA PHE A 83 -15.56 3.10 -8.37
C PHE A 83 -14.92 3.90 -9.51
N GLU A 84 -15.50 5.01 -9.95
CA GLU A 84 -14.91 5.90 -10.97
C GLU A 84 -13.52 6.42 -10.58
N ARG A 85 -13.23 6.48 -9.29
CA ARG A 85 -12.00 7.07 -8.73
C ARG A 85 -10.93 6.04 -8.40
N LEU A 86 -11.25 4.74 -8.41
CA LEU A 86 -10.30 3.69 -8.09
C LEU A 86 -9.05 3.74 -8.98
N PRO A 87 -9.13 3.92 -10.31
CA PRO A 87 -7.93 3.94 -11.15
C PRO A 87 -6.98 5.09 -10.80
N GLU A 88 -7.53 6.27 -10.51
CA GLU A 88 -6.75 7.45 -10.08
C GLU A 88 -6.05 7.17 -8.74
N LEU A 89 -6.77 6.64 -7.75
CA LEU A 89 -6.23 6.34 -6.42
C LEU A 89 -5.17 5.23 -6.47
N ILE A 90 -5.36 4.21 -7.29
CA ILE A 90 -4.38 3.14 -7.51
C ILE A 90 -3.12 3.71 -8.14
N ALA A 91 -3.24 4.58 -9.15
CA ALA A 91 -2.10 5.22 -9.79
C ALA A 91 -1.32 6.10 -8.78
N GLN A 92 -2.01 6.89 -7.96
CA GLN A 92 -1.40 7.71 -6.92
C GLN A 92 -0.69 6.85 -5.86
N ALA A 93 -1.31 5.76 -5.41
CA ALA A 93 -0.70 4.83 -4.45
C ALA A 93 0.55 4.14 -5.02
N ARG A 94 0.55 3.74 -6.31
CA ARG A 94 1.72 3.21 -7.00
C ARG A 94 2.85 4.25 -7.12
N GLY A 95 2.50 5.49 -7.43
CA GLY A 95 3.45 6.61 -7.46
C GLY A 95 4.12 6.82 -6.11
N LEU A 96 3.34 6.79 -5.02
CA LEU A 96 3.87 6.88 -3.66
C LEU A 96 4.77 5.69 -3.30
N GLU A 97 4.38 4.45 -3.65
CA GLU A 97 5.23 3.28 -3.42
C GLU A 97 6.57 3.38 -4.14
N ALA A 98 6.56 3.85 -5.39
CA ALA A 98 7.77 4.05 -6.18
C ALA A 98 8.67 5.12 -5.53
N ALA A 99 8.08 6.24 -5.09
CA ALA A 99 8.80 7.30 -4.37
C ALA A 99 9.42 6.77 -3.07
N LEU A 100 8.64 6.10 -2.22
CA LEU A 100 9.11 5.53 -0.95
C LEU A 100 10.21 4.46 -1.14
N ARG A 101 10.22 3.77 -2.28
CA ARG A 101 11.25 2.78 -2.61
C ARG A 101 12.55 3.42 -3.10
N GLY A 102 12.47 4.56 -3.78
CA GLY A 102 13.60 5.21 -4.42
C GLY A 102 14.45 6.10 -3.50
N VAL A 103 14.15 6.11 -2.20
CA VAL A 103 14.73 7.08 -1.25
C VAL A 103 15.72 6.39 -0.34
N GLU A 104 16.85 7.06 -0.11
CA GLU A 104 17.82 6.67 0.91
C GLU A 104 17.28 7.03 2.29
N VAL A 105 17.16 6.02 3.15
CA VAL A 105 16.53 6.16 4.47
C VAL A 105 17.62 6.03 5.52
N PRO A 106 17.75 7.00 6.44
CA PRO A 106 18.68 6.87 7.56
C PRO A 106 18.37 5.63 8.40
N ASP A 107 19.41 4.90 8.85
CA ASP A 107 19.25 3.62 9.57
C ASP A 107 18.26 3.69 10.75
N TYR A 108 18.24 4.83 11.45
CA TYR A 108 17.39 5.05 12.62
C TYR A 108 15.89 5.23 12.30
N LEU A 109 15.51 5.37 11.03
CA LEU A 109 14.11 5.45 10.54
C LEU A 109 13.73 4.24 9.66
N SER A 110 14.65 3.31 9.45
CA SER A 110 14.47 2.21 8.51
C SER A 110 13.25 1.36 8.84
N GLU A 111 12.98 1.10 10.12
CA GLU A 111 11.86 0.27 10.56
C GLU A 111 10.52 0.97 10.32
N GLU A 112 10.40 2.24 10.75
CA GLU A 112 9.19 3.05 10.61
C GLU A 112 8.87 3.30 9.13
N HIS A 113 9.88 3.61 8.31
CA HIS A 113 9.74 3.76 6.86
C HIS A 113 9.27 2.47 6.19
N MET A 114 9.83 1.31 6.58
CA MET A 114 9.36 0.01 6.09
C MET A 114 7.95 -0.33 6.58
N GLY A 115 7.56 0.15 7.76
CA GLY A 115 6.19 0.12 8.26
C GLY A 115 5.23 0.89 7.35
N LEU A 116 5.56 2.14 7.04
CA LEU A 116 4.80 2.99 6.13
C LEU A 116 4.68 2.36 4.74
N ARG A 117 5.77 1.87 4.16
CA ARG A 117 5.77 1.18 2.85
C ARG A 117 4.81 -0.01 2.82
N ARG A 118 4.77 -0.81 3.89
CA ARG A 118 3.85 -1.94 4.01
C ARG A 118 2.40 -1.49 4.13
N ALA A 119 2.13 -0.43 4.89
CA ALA A 119 0.78 0.12 5.03
C ALA A 119 0.23 0.64 3.69
N VAL A 120 1.03 1.42 2.94
CA VAL A 120 0.66 1.89 1.60
C VAL A 120 0.38 0.72 0.65
N ALA A 121 1.24 -0.31 0.66
CA ALA A 121 1.06 -1.49 -0.18
C ALA A 121 -0.19 -2.31 0.13
N ARG A 122 -0.57 -2.42 1.41
CA ARG A 122 -1.82 -3.07 1.82
C ARG A 122 -3.04 -2.30 1.33
N MET A 123 -3.09 -1.00 1.60
CA MET A 123 -4.15 -0.11 1.16
C MET A 123 -4.33 -0.17 -0.37
N ARG A 124 -3.23 -0.11 -1.15
CA ARG A 124 -3.28 -0.30 -2.61
C ARG A 124 -3.86 -1.67 -2.99
N GLY A 125 -3.47 -2.72 -2.28
CA GLY A 125 -4.02 -4.07 -2.46
C GLY A 125 -5.55 -4.10 -2.35
N ARG A 126 -6.14 -3.36 -1.40
CA ARG A 126 -7.60 -3.22 -1.27
C ARG A 126 -8.23 -2.50 -2.44
N LEU A 127 -7.62 -1.42 -2.90
CA LEU A 127 -8.11 -0.67 -4.07
C LEU A 127 -8.14 -1.55 -5.32
N VAL A 128 -7.08 -2.34 -5.55
CA VAL A 128 -7.02 -3.27 -6.70
C VAL A 128 -8.06 -4.39 -6.58
N GLN A 129 -8.35 -4.87 -5.36
CA GLN A 129 -9.43 -5.85 -5.14
C GLN A 129 -10.80 -5.25 -5.47
N LEU A 130 -11.06 -4.00 -5.05
CA LEU A 130 -12.29 -3.28 -5.40
C LEU A 130 -12.42 -3.09 -6.92
N GLU A 131 -11.33 -2.71 -7.60
CA GLU A 131 -11.30 -2.56 -9.06
C GLU A 131 -11.54 -3.90 -9.77
N SER A 132 -10.95 -4.99 -9.28
CA SER A 132 -11.16 -6.33 -9.84
C SER A 132 -12.62 -6.76 -9.74
N LEU A 133 -13.27 -6.50 -8.61
CA LEU A 133 -14.70 -6.80 -8.45
C LEU A 133 -15.57 -5.96 -9.39
N LEU A 134 -15.23 -4.69 -9.59
CA LEU A 134 -15.95 -3.83 -10.54
C LEU A 134 -15.86 -4.36 -11.97
N ILE A 135 -14.65 -4.73 -12.40
CA ILE A 135 -14.42 -5.30 -13.73
C ILE A 135 -15.23 -6.59 -13.88
N GLN A 136 -15.22 -7.47 -12.88
CA GLN A 136 -15.99 -8.71 -12.90
C GLN A 136 -17.49 -8.52 -13.00
N THR A 137 -18.04 -7.40 -12.51
CA THR A 137 -19.49 -7.14 -12.60
C THR A 137 -19.91 -6.49 -13.91
N HIS A 138 -19.01 -5.80 -14.59
CA HIS A 138 -19.31 -5.11 -15.85
C HIS A 138 -18.85 -5.88 -17.09
N GLU A 139 -17.83 -6.71 -16.96
CA GLU A 139 -17.37 -7.58 -18.04
C GLU A 139 -18.17 -8.87 -18.06
N THR A 140 -18.78 -9.16 -19.21
CA THR A 140 -19.35 -10.49 -19.46
C THR A 140 -18.19 -11.49 -19.50
N PRO A 141 -18.22 -12.56 -18.69
CA PRO A 141 -17.17 -13.57 -18.72
C PRO A 141 -16.97 -14.06 -20.16
N ARG A 142 -15.77 -13.86 -20.72
CA ARG A 142 -15.41 -14.48 -21.99
C ARG A 142 -15.19 -15.96 -21.74
N TYR A 143 -16.23 -16.74 -21.99
CA TYR A 143 -16.11 -18.19 -22.10
C TYR A 143 -15.23 -18.48 -23.31
N VAL A 144 -13.98 -18.87 -23.04
CA VAL A 144 -13.12 -19.45 -24.06
C VAL A 144 -13.51 -20.92 -24.13
N GLU A 145 -14.14 -21.34 -25.23
CA GLU A 145 -14.28 -22.75 -25.56
C GLU A 145 -12.88 -23.33 -25.72
N SER A 146 -12.38 -23.93 -24.64
CA SER A 146 -11.14 -24.67 -24.67
C SER A 146 -11.50 -26.13 -24.94
N SER A 147 -10.86 -26.76 -25.92
CA SER A 147 -10.93 -28.21 -26.13
C SER A 147 -10.15 -28.97 -25.05
N ILE A 148 -9.97 -28.38 -23.87
CA ILE A 148 -9.17 -28.94 -22.79
C ILE A 148 -9.97 -30.06 -22.15
N ASP A 149 -9.37 -31.24 -22.17
CA ASP A 149 -9.87 -32.41 -21.48
C ASP A 149 -9.94 -32.12 -19.96
N MET A 150 -11.17 -31.95 -19.47
CA MET A 150 -11.46 -31.68 -18.06
C MET A 150 -11.01 -32.83 -17.15
N ASP A 151 -10.96 -34.05 -17.67
CA ASP A 151 -10.45 -35.21 -16.94
C ASP A 151 -8.92 -35.15 -16.86
N GLY A 152 -8.26 -34.67 -17.91
CA GLY A 152 -6.83 -34.36 -17.91
C GLY A 152 -6.44 -33.28 -16.89
N LEU A 153 -7.24 -32.21 -16.76
CA LEU A 153 -7.01 -31.18 -15.74
C LEU A 153 -7.23 -31.70 -14.31
N LYS A 154 -8.25 -32.53 -14.09
CA LYS A 154 -8.46 -33.19 -12.80
C LYS A 154 -7.30 -34.11 -12.45
N ALA A 155 -6.85 -34.94 -13.38
CA ALA A 155 -5.71 -35.83 -13.18
C ALA A 155 -4.43 -35.05 -12.86
N LEU A 156 -4.22 -33.89 -13.50
CA LEU A 156 -3.07 -33.02 -13.24
C LEU A 156 -3.17 -32.35 -11.86
N ALA A 157 -4.36 -31.89 -11.48
CA ALA A 157 -4.63 -31.34 -10.16
C ALA A 157 -4.44 -32.39 -9.06
N GLU A 158 -4.95 -33.61 -9.24
CA GLU A 158 -4.74 -34.71 -8.29
C GLU A 158 -3.27 -35.12 -8.21
N HIS A 159 -2.56 -35.18 -9.33
CA HIS A 159 -1.14 -35.48 -9.36
C HIS A 159 -0.29 -34.42 -8.64
N THR A 160 -0.59 -33.13 -8.83
CA THR A 160 0.10 -32.03 -8.13
C THR A 160 -0.26 -31.99 -6.64
N THR A 161 -1.50 -32.26 -6.27
CA THR A 161 -1.98 -32.28 -4.87
C THR A 161 -1.41 -33.48 -4.11
N GLN A 162 -1.35 -34.67 -4.72
CA GLN A 162 -0.70 -35.84 -4.13
C GLN A 162 0.81 -35.65 -3.93
N ARG A 163 1.48 -34.92 -4.84
CA ARG A 163 2.90 -34.62 -4.72
C ARG A 163 3.18 -33.61 -3.61
N LEU A 164 2.29 -32.64 -3.40
CA LEU A 164 2.34 -31.71 -2.26
C LEU A 164 2.10 -32.42 -0.93
N ALA A 165 1.13 -33.34 -0.86
CA ALA A 165 0.83 -34.09 0.35
C ALA A 165 1.96 -35.05 0.78
N ARG A 166 2.86 -35.43 -0.13
CA ARG A 166 4.06 -36.25 0.18
C ARG A 166 5.28 -35.44 0.61
N LEU A 167 5.23 -34.11 0.48
CA LEU A 167 6.30 -33.19 0.87
C LEU A 167 6.03 -32.49 2.21
N ALA A 168 4.85 -32.71 2.81
CA ALA A 168 4.45 -32.24 4.14
C ALA A 168 4.60 -33.37 5.17
#